data_AF-A0A1Q7UP63-F1
#
_entry.id   AF-A0A1Q7UP63-F1
#
_cell.length_a   1.000
_cell.length_b   1.000
_cell.length_c   1.000
_cell.angle_alpha   90.00
_cell.angle_beta   90.00
_cell.angle_gamma   90.00
#
_symmetry.space_group_name_H-M   'P 1'
#
loop_
_entity.id
_entity.type
_entity.pdbx_description
1 polymer ?
#
loop_
_entity_poly.entity_id
_entity_poly.type
_entity_poly.pdbx_seq_one_letter_code
_entity_poly.pdbx_strand_id
1 'polypeptide(L)'
;MELITSVASPLARVGISWGRNPGHQNHQSPCALRDFLPILRTPGIAFYSLQPGPSTEDIAQLHLEDTVQQLEPQPAAIEDLARIVGQLDLVISVDAPVVHLAGAMGKPVWNLLSYIPEWRWMLEGETTPWYPTMRLFRQAEPGNWTEMMNRVTHALRETEWQLARR
;
A
#
# COMPACT_ATOMS: atom_id res chain seq x y z
N MET A 1 6.51 -21.97 -5.50
CA MET A 1 6.58 -21.02 -4.39
C MET A 1 7.90 -20.30 -4.50
N GLU A 2 7.96 -19.27 -5.35
CA GLU A 2 9.16 -18.46 -5.47
C GLU A 2 9.25 -17.55 -4.24
N LEU A 3 10.21 -17.87 -3.38
CA LEU A 3 10.68 -16.99 -2.33
C LEU A 3 11.06 -15.66 -3.00
N ILE A 4 10.70 -14.51 -2.41
CA ILE A 4 11.38 -13.26 -2.72
C ILE A 4 12.85 -13.56 -2.41
N THR A 5 13.66 -13.69 -3.46
CA THR A 5 14.98 -14.30 -3.36
C THR A 5 15.81 -13.49 -2.36
N SER A 6 16.37 -14.18 -1.37
CA SER A 6 17.11 -13.64 -0.22
C SER A 6 18.49 -13.06 -0.59
N VAL A 7 18.60 -12.38 -1.72
CA VAL A 7 19.75 -11.53 -2.02
C VAL A 7 19.43 -10.16 -1.44
N ALA A 8 20.36 -9.57 -0.68
CA ALA A 8 20.23 -8.21 -0.19
C ALA A 8 20.02 -7.27 -1.37
N SER A 9 18.75 -6.89 -1.61
CA SER A 9 18.39 -5.97 -2.67
C SER A 9 18.64 -4.55 -2.17
N PRO A 10 19.28 -3.67 -2.96
CA PRO A 10 19.40 -2.26 -2.60
C PRO A 10 18.02 -1.55 -2.62
N LEU A 11 17.01 -2.18 -3.23
CA LEU A 11 15.66 -1.64 -3.38
C LEU A 11 14.82 -1.91 -2.14
N ALA A 12 14.07 -0.89 -1.70
CA ALA A 12 13.04 -1.08 -0.68
C ALA A 12 11.92 -1.95 -1.24
N ARG A 13 11.48 -2.97 -0.49
CA ARG A 13 10.35 -3.84 -0.88
C ARG A 13 9.07 -3.27 -0.29
N VAL A 14 8.21 -2.73 -1.14
CA VAL A 14 6.97 -2.06 -0.73
C VAL A 14 5.77 -2.83 -1.24
N GLY A 15 4.91 -3.27 -0.32
CA GLY A 15 3.64 -3.89 -0.67
C GLY A 15 2.56 -2.83 -0.88
N ILE A 16 1.78 -2.95 -1.95
CA ILE A 16 0.69 -2.04 -2.25
C ILE A 16 -0.64 -2.77 -2.41
N SER A 17 -1.73 -2.15 -1.97
CA SER A 17 -3.08 -2.63 -2.24
C SER A 17 -4.03 -1.43 -2.34
N TRP A 18 -4.85 -1.44 -3.38
CA TRP A 18 -5.74 -0.35 -3.77
C TRP A 18 -7.20 -0.73 -3.51
N GLY A 19 -8.10 0.23 -3.71
CA GLY A 19 -9.53 -0.03 -3.65
C GLY A 19 -9.97 -0.77 -4.90
N ARG A 20 -10.79 -1.82 -4.74
CA ARG A 20 -11.54 -2.36 -5.89
C ARG A 20 -12.48 -1.27 -6.39
N ASN A 21 -12.72 -1.23 -7.69
CA ASN A 21 -13.84 -0.49 -8.26
C ASN A 21 -15.05 -1.45 -8.29
N PRO A 22 -15.88 -1.56 -7.24
CA PRO A 22 -17.13 -2.27 -7.37
C PRO A 22 -17.96 -1.43 -8.35
N GLY A 23 -18.61 -2.03 -9.35
CA GLY A 23 -19.45 -1.29 -10.31
C GLY A 23 -20.71 -0.63 -9.71
N HIS A 24 -20.59 0.06 -8.58
CA HIS A 24 -21.66 0.68 -7.81
C HIS A 24 -21.51 2.20 -7.80
N GLN A 25 -22.61 2.86 -8.15
CA GLN A 25 -22.77 4.30 -8.33
C GLN A 25 -22.83 5.08 -6.99
N ASN A 26 -21.89 4.87 -6.08
CA ASN A 26 -21.74 5.75 -4.93
C ASN A 26 -20.65 6.78 -5.20
N HIS A 27 -20.98 8.04 -4.92
CA HIS A 27 -20.23 9.27 -5.22
C HIS A 27 -18.87 9.41 -4.47
N GLN A 28 -18.29 8.31 -4.00
CA GLN A 28 -16.94 8.26 -3.43
C GLN A 28 -16.08 7.45 -4.38
N SER A 29 -15.32 8.13 -5.24
CA SER A 29 -14.41 7.45 -6.18
C SER A 29 -13.44 6.56 -5.40
N PRO A 30 -13.49 5.22 -5.55
CA PRO A 30 -12.55 4.33 -4.89
C PRO A 30 -11.14 4.61 -5.42
N CYS A 31 -10.13 4.55 -4.55
CA CYS A 31 -8.74 4.68 -4.98
C CYS A 31 -8.38 3.51 -5.90
N ALA A 32 -8.17 3.78 -7.19
CA ALA A 32 -7.82 2.75 -8.16
C ALA A 32 -6.28 2.65 -8.29
N LEU A 33 -5.79 1.57 -8.91
CA LEU A 33 -4.35 1.41 -9.18
C LEU A 33 -3.75 2.59 -9.95
N ARG A 34 -4.51 3.22 -10.85
CA ARG A 34 -4.08 4.42 -11.59
C ARG A 34 -3.68 5.58 -10.67
N ASP A 35 -4.28 5.69 -9.49
CA ASP A 35 -3.97 6.76 -8.55
C ASP A 35 -2.58 6.56 -7.93
N PHE A 36 -2.09 5.32 -7.88
CA PHE A 36 -0.76 4.97 -7.37
C PHE A 36 0.38 5.30 -8.36
N LEU A 37 0.09 5.72 -9.61
CA LEU A 37 1.13 6.02 -10.60
C LEU A 37 2.23 6.99 -10.11
N PRO A 38 1.96 8.06 -9.33
CA PRO A 38 3.00 8.92 -8.77
C PRO A 38 3.95 8.19 -7.81
N ILE A 39 3.44 7.25 -7.01
CA ILE A 39 4.28 6.50 -6.06
C ILE A 39 5.10 5.44 -6.77
N LEU A 40 4.51 4.77 -7.77
CA LEU A 40 5.14 3.69 -8.56
C LEU A 40 6.37 4.16 -9.35
N ARG A 41 6.44 5.45 -9.67
CA ARG A 41 7.59 6.08 -10.35
C ARG A 41 8.73 6.45 -9.41
N THR A 42 8.63 6.13 -8.12
CA THR A 42 9.69 6.46 -7.16
C THR A 42 10.87 5.49 -7.34
N PRO A 43 12.07 5.98 -7.65
CA PRO A 43 13.23 5.12 -7.89
C PRO A 43 13.68 4.44 -6.59
N GLY A 44 14.34 3.29 -6.72
CA GLY A 44 14.91 2.58 -5.58
C GLY A 44 13.90 1.73 -4.79
N ILE A 45 12.73 1.46 -5.37
CA ILE A 45 11.64 0.69 -4.76
C ILE A 45 11.23 -0.46 -5.69
N ALA A 46 11.08 -1.66 -5.12
CA ALA A 46 10.42 -2.78 -5.74
C ALA A 46 9.00 -2.89 -5.17
N PHE A 47 7.99 -2.75 -6.01
CA PHE A 47 6.59 -2.80 -5.61
C PHE A 47 6.02 -4.21 -5.77
N TYR A 48 5.25 -4.66 -4.77
CA TYR A 48 4.58 -5.95 -4.74
C TYR A 48 3.08 -5.76 -4.58
N SER A 49 2.28 -6.39 -5.43
CA SER A 49 0.82 -6.37 -5.29
C SER A 49 0.38 -7.25 -4.12
N LEU A 50 -0.21 -6.63 -3.10
CA LEU A 50 -0.95 -7.29 -2.03
C LEU A 50 -2.47 -7.29 -2.29
N GLN A 51 -2.88 -6.84 -3.47
CA GLN A 51 -4.28 -6.74 -3.86
C GLN A 51 -4.90 -8.14 -4.04
N PRO A 52 -5.96 -8.50 -3.27
CA PRO A 52 -6.64 -9.77 -3.43
C PRO A 52 -7.42 -9.85 -4.75
N GLY A 53 -7.50 -11.05 -5.34
CA GLY A 53 -8.33 -11.31 -6.52
C GLY A 53 -7.62 -10.87 -7.83
N PRO A 54 -8.34 -10.51 -8.91
CA PRO A 54 -7.78 -10.30 -10.24
C PRO A 54 -7.00 -8.97 -10.36
N SER A 55 -6.08 -8.70 -9.43
CA SER A 55 -5.14 -7.57 -9.50
C SER A 55 -4.29 -7.59 -10.78
N THR A 56 -4.17 -8.76 -11.41
CA THR A 56 -3.53 -8.95 -12.72
C THR A 56 -4.21 -8.14 -13.81
N GLU A 57 -5.55 -8.00 -13.77
CA GLU A 57 -6.27 -7.25 -14.79
C GLU A 57 -5.98 -5.75 -14.70
N ASP A 58 -6.01 -5.19 -13.48
CA ASP A 58 -5.71 -3.77 -13.27
C ASP A 58 -4.25 -3.44 -13.66
N ILE A 59 -3.31 -4.31 -13.31
CA ILE A 59 -1.88 -4.17 -13.64
C ILE A 59 -1.69 -4.24 -15.17
N ALA A 60 -2.28 -5.23 -15.83
CA ALA A 60 -2.18 -5.42 -17.27
C ALA A 60 -2.83 -4.27 -18.06
N GLN A 61 -3.98 -3.77 -17.62
CA GLN A 61 -4.67 -2.63 -18.25
C GLN A 61 -3.84 -1.35 -18.23
N LEU A 62 -2.95 -1.19 -17.25
CA LEU A 62 -2.09 -0.03 -17.10
C LEU A 62 -0.65 -0.27 -17.60
N HIS A 63 -0.36 -1.47 -18.12
CA HIS A 63 0.97 -1.88 -18.56
C HIS A 63 2.04 -1.74 -17.46
N LEU A 64 1.72 -2.22 -16.25
CA LEU A 64 2.56 -2.10 -15.05
C LEU A 64 3.24 -3.42 -14.64
N GLU A 65 3.27 -4.43 -15.51
CA GLU A 65 3.81 -5.76 -15.23
C GLU A 65 5.28 -5.73 -14.80
N ASP A 66 6.07 -4.83 -15.39
CA ASP A 66 7.49 -4.61 -15.04
C ASP A 66 7.69 -3.71 -13.82
N THR A 67 6.63 -3.06 -13.34
CA THR A 67 6.67 -2.08 -12.24
C THR A 67 6.14 -2.65 -10.92
N VAL A 68 5.08 -3.47 -10.99
CA VAL A 68 4.41 -4.06 -9.82
C VAL A 68 4.46 -5.58 -9.93
N GLN A 69 5.27 -6.19 -9.08
CA GLN A 69 5.43 -7.63 -9.03
C GLN A 69 4.15 -8.27 -8.49
N GLN A 70 3.61 -9.23 -9.25
CA GLN A 70 2.53 -10.07 -8.78
C GLN A 70 3.07 -11.20 -7.91
N LEU A 71 2.28 -11.59 -6.91
CA LEU A 71 2.60 -12.69 -6.02
C LEU A 71 1.90 -13.95 -6.55
N GLU A 72 2.69 -14.89 -7.06
CA GLU A 72 2.18 -16.15 -7.59
C GLU A 72 2.76 -17.36 -6.83
N PRO A 73 1.91 -18.25 -6.27
CA PRO A 73 0.46 -18.10 -6.17
C PRO A 73 0.06 -16.96 -5.22
N GLN A 74 -1.16 -16.44 -5.36
CA GLN A 74 -1.71 -15.51 -4.38
C GLN A 74 -1.82 -16.18 -3.00
N PRO A 75 -1.65 -15.40 -1.91
CA PRO A 75 -1.77 -15.94 -0.56
C PRO A 75 -3.18 -16.50 -0.34
N ALA A 76 -3.26 -17.81 -0.07
CA ALA A 76 -4.52 -18.51 0.17
C ALA A 76 -4.98 -18.42 1.63
N ALA A 77 -4.07 -18.08 2.54
CA ALA A 77 -4.32 -17.98 3.97
C ALA A 77 -3.61 -16.76 4.59
N ILE A 78 -4.03 -16.39 5.80
CA ILE A 78 -3.48 -15.23 6.51
C ILE A 78 -2.00 -15.44 6.87
N GLU A 79 -1.58 -16.68 7.12
CA GLU A 79 -0.20 -17.07 7.39
C GLU A 79 0.69 -16.84 6.17
N ASP A 80 0.17 -17.05 4.97
CA ASP A 80 0.90 -16.77 3.74
C ASP A 80 1.07 -15.27 3.53
N LEU A 81 0.00 -14.50 3.72
CA LEU A 81 0.06 -13.05 3.67
C LEU A 81 1.01 -12.49 4.73
N ALA A 82 1.01 -13.04 5.95
CA ALA A 82 1.92 -12.64 7.02
C ALA A 82 3.38 -12.92 6.66
N ARG A 83 3.68 -14.07 6.05
CA ARG A 83 5.04 -14.42 5.60
C ARG A 83 5.54 -13.45 4.53
N ILE A 84 4.65 -13.02 3.63
CA ILE A 84 4.96 -12.03 2.59
C ILE A 84 5.20 -10.67 3.25
N VAL A 85 4.26 -10.20 4.07
CA VAL A 85 4.35 -8.91 4.80
C VAL A 85 5.60 -8.83 5.68
N GLY A 86 6.02 -9.94 6.28
CA GLY A 86 7.23 -10.01 7.10
C GLY A 86 8.49 -9.62 6.32
N GLN A 87 8.52 -9.88 5.01
CA GLN A 87 9.63 -9.58 4.11
C GLN A 87 9.57 -8.18 3.50
N LEU A 88 8.48 -7.43 3.70
CA LEU A 88 8.36 -6.07 3.18
C LEU A 88 8.99 -5.06 4.15
N ASP A 89 9.49 -3.96 3.60
CA ASP A 89 10.01 -2.83 4.38
C ASP A 89 8.87 -1.85 4.72
N LEU A 90 7.83 -1.80 3.88
CA LEU A 90 6.63 -0.96 4.05
C LEU A 90 5.40 -1.61 3.40
N VAL A 91 4.24 -1.36 3.98
CA VAL A 91 2.94 -1.57 3.32
C VAL A 91 2.27 -0.21 3.10
N ILE A 92 1.91 0.11 1.86
CA ILE A 92 1.11 1.29 1.51
C ILE A 92 -0.23 0.80 0.96
N SER A 93 -1.33 1.06 1.66
CA SER A 93 -2.63 0.56 1.20
C SER A 93 -3.76 1.45 1.65
N VAL A 94 -4.88 1.42 0.91
CA VAL A 94 -6.17 1.87 1.43
C VAL A 94 -6.58 1.06 2.67
N ASP A 95 -7.64 1.49 3.37
CA ASP A 95 -8.16 0.76 4.52
C ASP A 95 -8.66 -0.64 4.12
N ALA A 96 -7.79 -1.65 4.29
CA ALA A 96 -7.99 -3.02 3.84
C ALA A 96 -7.37 -3.99 4.86
N PRO A 97 -7.80 -5.27 4.91
CA PRO A 97 -7.33 -6.23 5.92
C PRO A 97 -5.81 -6.34 6.08
N VAL A 98 -5.05 -6.13 4.99
CA VAL A 98 -3.59 -6.18 5.01
C VAL A 98 -2.93 -5.10 5.88
N VAL A 99 -3.54 -3.92 6.05
CA VAL A 99 -2.99 -2.86 6.93
C VAL A 99 -3.09 -3.26 8.40
N HIS A 100 -4.15 -3.98 8.76
CA HIS A 100 -4.35 -4.49 10.11
C HIS A 100 -3.38 -5.62 10.43
N LEU A 101 -3.20 -6.56 9.49
CA LEU A 101 -2.21 -7.63 9.65
C LEU A 101 -0.80 -7.06 9.80
N ALA A 102 -0.38 -6.18 8.89
CA ALA A 102 0.95 -5.56 8.93
C ALA A 102 1.15 -4.72 10.21
N GLY A 103 0.14 -3.95 10.61
CA GLY A 103 0.16 -3.19 11.86
C GLY A 103 0.28 -4.08 13.10
N ALA A 104 -0.47 -5.18 13.16
CA ALA A 104 -0.39 -6.16 14.25
C ALA A 104 0.98 -6.87 14.32
N MET A 105 1.65 -7.02 13.17
CA MET A 105 3.00 -7.55 13.08
C MET A 105 4.09 -6.51 13.42
N GLY A 106 3.73 -5.26 13.76
CA GLY A 106 4.67 -4.18 14.03
C GLY A 106 5.46 -3.71 12.81
N LYS A 107 4.97 -4.01 11.59
CA LYS A 107 5.61 -3.56 10.35
C LYS A 107 5.26 -2.08 10.10
N PRO A 108 6.14 -1.31 9.43
CA PRO A 108 5.77 0.01 8.95
C PRO A 108 4.57 -0.07 7.98
N VAL A 109 3.56 0.76 8.23
CA VAL A 109 2.37 0.83 7.37
C VAL A 109 1.99 2.27 7.12
N TRP A 110 1.71 2.63 5.87
CA TRP A 110 1.08 3.89 5.50
C TRP A 110 -0.35 3.59 5.01
N ASN A 111 -1.33 3.88 5.88
CA ASN A 111 -2.74 3.64 5.59
C ASN A 111 -3.37 4.87 4.93
N LEU A 112 -3.93 4.69 3.74
CA LEU A 112 -4.50 5.72 2.89
C LEU A 112 -6.03 5.79 3.14
N LEU A 113 -6.44 6.76 3.94
CA LEU A 113 -7.82 6.93 4.36
C LEU A 113 -8.61 7.82 3.39
N SER A 114 -9.82 7.37 3.06
CA SER A 114 -10.83 8.18 2.37
C SER A 114 -11.19 9.42 3.19
N TYR A 115 -11.80 10.41 2.53
CA TYR A 115 -12.20 11.67 3.19
C TYR A 115 -13.10 11.45 4.42
N ILE A 116 -14.01 10.47 4.34
CA ILE A 116 -14.77 9.99 5.49
C ILE A 116 -14.11 8.68 5.94
N PRO A 117 -13.27 8.69 6.99
CA PRO A 117 -12.63 7.48 7.49
C PRO A 117 -13.59 6.68 8.38
N GLU A 118 -13.30 5.39 8.53
CA GLU A 118 -13.91 4.55 9.55
C GLU A 118 -13.60 5.07 10.97
N TRP A 119 -14.56 4.93 11.89
CA TRP A 119 -14.50 5.52 13.24
C TRP A 119 -13.22 5.19 14.02
N ARG A 120 -12.65 4.00 13.80
CA ARG A 120 -11.45 3.49 14.48
C ARG A 120 -10.21 4.33 14.19
N TRP A 121 -10.22 5.06 13.09
CA TRP A 121 -9.10 5.90 12.67
C TRP A 121 -9.18 7.31 13.21
N MET A 122 -10.22 7.68 13.97
CA MET A 122 -10.43 9.06 14.45
C MET A 122 -10.55 10.05 13.28
N LEU A 123 -10.77 11.33 13.60
CA LEU A 123 -10.99 12.37 12.57
C LEU A 123 -9.70 13.09 12.16
N GLU A 124 -8.69 13.15 13.03
CA GLU A 124 -7.51 13.98 12.86
C GLU A 124 -6.20 13.24 13.16
N GLY A 125 -5.08 13.86 12.82
CA GLY A 125 -3.73 13.35 13.08
C GLY A 125 -3.28 12.25 12.11
N GLU A 126 -1.99 11.96 12.16
CA GLU A 126 -1.33 10.98 11.27
C GLU A 126 -0.97 9.66 11.98
N THR A 127 -1.39 9.48 13.24
CA THR A 127 -1.07 8.31 14.05
C THR A 127 -2.33 7.59 14.51
N THR A 128 -2.17 6.33 14.90
CA THR A 128 -3.27 5.50 15.43
C THR A 128 -2.86 4.87 16.77
N PRO A 129 -3.78 4.77 17.75
CA PRO A 129 -3.49 4.09 19.02
C PRO A 129 -3.36 2.56 18.84
N TRP A 130 -3.84 2.01 17.71
CA TRP A 130 -3.89 0.57 17.48
C TRP A 130 -2.56 -0.01 17.01
N TYR A 131 -1.81 0.74 16.21
CA TYR A 131 -0.61 0.27 15.52
C TYR A 131 0.50 1.34 15.57
N PRO A 132 1.43 1.25 16.52
CA PRO A 132 2.44 2.30 16.75
C PRO A 132 3.36 2.60 15.54
N THR A 133 3.54 1.63 14.64
CA THR A 133 4.36 1.75 13.42
C THR A 133 3.57 2.25 12.21
N MET A 134 2.27 2.52 12.36
CA MET A 134 1.40 2.95 11.28
C MET A 134 1.29 4.47 11.21
N ARG A 135 1.48 5.02 10.01
CA ARG A 135 1.17 6.39 9.64
C ARG A 135 -0.13 6.43 8.85
N LEU A 136 -1.01 7.38 9.17
CA LEU A 136 -2.27 7.62 8.49
C LEU A 136 -2.09 8.79 7.52
N PHE A 137 -2.42 8.56 6.25
CA PHE A 137 -2.59 9.62 5.25
C PHE A 137 -4.08 9.79 5.04
N ARG A 138 -4.59 11.01 5.25
CA ARG A 138 -6.01 11.33 5.10
C ARG A 138 -6.23 12.13 3.85
N GLN A 139 -7.19 11.72 3.03
CA GLN A 139 -7.63 12.50 1.88
C GLN A 139 -8.19 13.86 2.35
N ALA A 140 -7.68 14.95 1.78
CA ALA A 140 -8.09 16.32 2.15
C ALA A 140 -9.46 16.71 1.58
N GLU A 141 -9.84 16.16 0.42
CA GLU A 141 -11.10 16.44 -0.27
C GLU A 141 -11.69 15.15 -0.86
N PRO A 142 -13.00 14.91 -0.80
CA PRO A 142 -13.63 13.71 -1.34
C PRO A 142 -13.17 13.39 -2.77
N GLY A 143 -12.59 12.21 -2.98
CA GLY A 143 -12.16 11.73 -4.29
C GLY A 143 -10.84 12.32 -4.81
N ASN A 144 -10.24 13.30 -4.13
CA ASN A 144 -8.93 13.84 -4.48
C ASN A 144 -7.79 12.91 -4.00
N TRP A 145 -7.61 11.78 -4.69
CA TRP A 145 -6.50 10.85 -4.41
C TRP A 145 -5.16 11.40 -4.92
N THR A 146 -5.15 12.24 -5.94
CA THR A 146 -3.94 12.83 -6.52
C THR A 146 -3.14 13.64 -5.50
N GLU A 147 -3.82 14.51 -4.74
CA GLU A 147 -3.18 15.29 -3.66
C GLU A 147 -2.49 14.36 -2.65
N MET A 148 -3.21 13.34 -2.17
CA MET A 148 -2.67 12.42 -1.17
C MET A 148 -1.49 11.61 -1.70
N MET A 149 -1.58 11.14 -2.95
CA MET A 149 -0.49 10.37 -3.58
C MET A 149 0.77 11.22 -3.77
N ASN A 150 0.64 12.53 -4.03
CA ASN A 150 1.79 13.42 -4.05
C ASN A 150 2.46 13.55 -2.67
N ARG A 151 1.69 13.64 -1.58
CA ARG A 151 2.24 13.64 -0.22
C ARG A 151 2.94 12.32 0.12
N VAL A 152 2.36 11.19 -0.28
CA VAL A 152 2.99 9.86 -0.12
C VAL A 152 4.29 9.77 -0.91
N THR A 153 4.31 10.22 -2.18
CA THR A 153 5.53 10.27 -2.99
C THR A 153 6.60 11.17 -2.37
N HIS A 154 6.22 12.31 -1.80
CA HIS A 154 7.15 13.18 -1.08
C HIS A 154 7.77 12.47 0.11
N ALA A 155 6.94 11.87 0.97
CA ALA A 155 7.41 11.10 2.13
C ALA A 155 8.34 9.93 1.74
N LEU A 156 8.08 9.24 0.62
CA LEU A 156 8.98 8.18 0.13
C LEU A 156 10.37 8.71 -0.28
N ARG A 157 10.48 9.98 -0.67
CA ARG A 157 11.73 10.60 -1.12
C ARG A 157 12.52 11.24 0.02
N GLU A 158 11.90 11.43 1.19
CA GLU A 158 12.57 11.97 2.36
C GLU A 158 13.72 11.06 2.81
N THR A 159 14.85 11.69 3.17
CA THR A 159 16.07 10.96 3.56
C THR A 159 15.86 10.14 4.82
N GLU A 160 15.00 10.59 5.74
CA GLU A 160 14.70 9.89 6.99
C GLU A 160 14.08 8.52 6.73
N TRP A 161 13.09 8.43 5.83
CA TRP A 161 12.53 7.15 5.39
C TRP A 161 13.59 6.26 4.73
N GLN A 162 14.42 6.85 3.87
CA GLN A 162 15.48 6.11 3.16
C GLN A 162 16.57 5.56 4.08
N LEU A 163 16.78 6.18 5.25
CA LEU A 163 17.71 5.72 6.28
C LEU A 163 17.05 4.73 7.24
N ALA A 164 15.79 4.95 7.64
CA ALA A 164 15.07 4.09 8.58
C ALA A 164 14.81 2.66 8.07
N ARG A 165 14.94 2.42 6.76
CA ARG A 165 14.81 1.10 6.13
C ARG A 165 16.12 0.29 6.01
N ARG A 166 17.27 0.85 6.43
CA ARG A 166 18.58 0.17 6.41
C ARG A 166 18.81 -0.56 7.73
#